data_AF-A0A924ABW0-F1
#
_entry.id   AF-A0A924ABW0-F1
#
_cell.length_a   1.000
_cell.length_b   1.000
_cell.length_c   1.000
_cell.angle_alpha   90.00
_cell.angle_beta   90.00
_cell.angle_gamma   90.00
#
_symmetry.space_group_name_H-M   'P 1'
#
loop_
_entity.id
_entity.type
_entity.pdbx_description
1 polymer ?
#
loop_
_entity_poly.entity_id
_entity_poly.type
_entity_poly.pdbx_seq_one_letter_code
_entity_poly.pdbx_strand_id
1 'polypeptide(L)'
;WYSPVLIMKYTPGKKISISVRGEYYSDASGVIINTGTLNGFQTYGYSLNLDCKISDNAVWRIEGRGFTSKDKIFTLNDKPSTQNYLLTTALAISF
;
A
#
# COMPACT_ATOMS: atom_id res chain seq x y z
N TRP A 1 -18.17 8.22 -1.08
CA TRP A 1 -16.80 7.71 -0.87
C TRP A 1 -15.85 8.41 -1.83
N TYR A 2 -14.58 8.58 -1.48
CA TYR A 2 -13.53 9.09 -2.38
C TYR A 2 -12.16 8.52 -1.96
N SER A 3 -11.18 8.55 -2.87
CA SER A 3 -9.83 8.06 -2.59
C SER A 3 -8.77 8.85 -3.38
N PRO A 4 -8.21 9.94 -2.82
CA PRO A 4 -7.11 10.62 -3.46
C PRO A 4 -5.85 9.75 -3.33
N VAL A 5 -5.05 9.74 -4.38
CA VAL A 5 -3.79 9.01 -4.45
C VAL A 5 -2.69 9.93 -4.98
N LEU A 6 -1.52 9.84 -4.37
CA LEU A 6 -0.29 10.45 -4.85
C LEU A 6 0.75 9.35 -5.05
N ILE A 7 1.36 9.33 -6.23
CA ILE A 7 2.41 8.37 -6.56
C ILE A 7 3.61 9.14 -7.09
N MET A 8 4.77 8.87 -6.50
CA MET A 8 6.05 9.43 -6.92
C MET A 8 7.01 8.30 -7.26
N LYS A 9 7.81 8.49 -8.30
CA LYS A 9 8.82 7.53 -8.75
C LYS A 9 10.12 8.26 -9.01
N TYR A 10 11.21 7.70 -8.50
CA TYR A 10 12.56 8.18 -8.70
C TYR A 10 13.47 7.06 -9.21
N THR A 11 14.25 7.36 -10.23
CA THR A 11 15.14 6.39 -10.90
C THR A 11 16.57 6.93 -10.93
N PRO A 12 17.39 6.69 -9.90
CA PRO A 12 18.76 7.21 -9.81
C PRO A 12 19.72 6.60 -10.86
N GLY A 13 19.26 5.66 -11.68
CA GLY A 13 19.99 5.07 -12.79
C GLY A 13 19.13 4.07 -13.57
N LYS A 14 19.73 3.29 -14.47
CA LYS A 14 19.00 2.33 -15.32
C LYS A 14 18.56 1.05 -14.61
N LYS A 15 19.14 0.76 -13.43
CA LYS A 15 18.95 -0.52 -12.73
C LYS A 15 18.03 -0.44 -11.50
N ILE A 16 17.80 0.76 -10.96
CA ILE A 16 17.06 0.92 -9.71
C ILE A 16 15.94 1.92 -9.93
N SER A 17 14.77 1.57 -9.43
CA SER A 17 13.60 2.43 -9.38
C SER A 17 13.00 2.37 -7.99
N ILE A 18 12.79 3.53 -7.39
CA ILE A 18 12.16 3.69 -6.07
C ILE A 18 10.81 4.36 -6.32
N SER A 19 9.73 3.81 -5.79
CA SER A 19 8.41 4.42 -5.87
C SER A 19 7.79 4.56 -4.49
N VAL A 20 7.09 5.65 -4.27
CA VAL A 20 6.29 5.91 -3.07
C VAL A 20 4.85 6.14 -3.50
N ARG A 21 3.91 5.51 -2.80
CA ARG A 21 2.48 5.77 -2.94
C ARG A 21 1.91 6.18 -1.59
N GLY A 22 1.08 7.20 -1.61
CA GLY A 22 0.22 7.57 -0.47
C GLY A 22 -1.22 7.71 -0.95
N GLU A 23 -2.16 7.18 -0.18
CA GLU A 23 -3.58 7.24 -0.48
C GLU A 23 -4.43 7.41 0.77
N TYR A 24 -5.63 7.94 0.61
CA TYR A 24 -6.60 8.05 1.69
C TYR A 24 -7.98 7.63 1.22
N TYR A 25 -8.46 6.46 1.62
CA TYR A 25 -9.82 6.05 1.31
C TYR A 25 -10.78 6.58 2.36
N SER A 26 -11.80 7.33 1.94
CA SER A 26 -12.83 7.85 2.83
C SER A 26 -14.23 7.41 2.38
N ASP A 27 -14.85 6.57 3.21
CA ASP A 27 -16.25 6.18 3.13
C ASP A 27 -16.91 6.28 4.50
N ALA A 28 -17.06 7.53 4.97
CA ALA A 28 -17.61 7.83 6.28
C ALA A 28 -19.08 7.36 6.46
N SER A 29 -19.83 7.28 5.37
CA SER A 29 -21.22 6.81 5.38
C SER A 29 -21.35 5.29 5.21
N GLY A 30 -20.24 4.56 5.02
CA GLY A 30 -20.22 3.10 4.88
C GLY A 30 -21.03 2.58 3.67
N VAL A 31 -21.11 3.36 2.59
CA VAL A 31 -21.91 2.99 1.40
C VAL A 31 -21.25 1.87 0.61
N ILE A 32 -19.92 1.80 0.63
CA ILE A 32 -19.13 0.78 -0.07
C ILE A 32 -18.59 -0.26 0.91
N ILE A 33 -17.98 0.19 2.01
CA ILE A 33 -17.41 -0.69 3.03
C ILE A 33 -18.10 -0.40 4.36
N ASN A 34 -19.02 -1.27 4.73
CA ASN A 34 -19.66 -1.18 6.04
C ASN A 34 -18.76 -1.83 7.11
N THR A 35 -18.20 -1.02 7.98
CA THR A 35 -17.37 -1.45 9.11
C THR A 35 -18.17 -1.68 10.40
N GLY A 36 -19.42 -1.20 10.47
CA GLY A 36 -20.20 -1.15 11.70
C GLY A 36 -19.67 -0.19 12.77
N THR A 37 -18.70 0.66 12.43
CA THR A 37 -18.06 1.62 13.34
C THR A 37 -18.58 3.04 13.12
N LEU A 38 -18.42 3.91 14.13
CA LEU A 38 -18.93 5.29 14.09
C LEU A 38 -18.37 6.12 12.93
N ASN A 39 -17.12 5.87 12.51
CA ASN A 39 -16.46 6.66 11.48
C ASN A 39 -16.57 6.05 10.07
N GLY A 40 -17.24 4.90 9.88
CA GLY A 40 -17.20 4.17 8.61
C GLY A 40 -15.78 3.74 8.21
N PHE A 41 -15.57 3.39 6.94
CA PHE A 41 -14.24 3.00 6.46
C PHE A 41 -13.43 4.22 6.05
N GLN A 42 -12.49 4.64 6.91
CA GLN A 42 -11.59 5.76 6.66
C GLN A 42 -10.14 5.35 6.94
N THR A 43 -9.36 5.12 5.88
CA THR A 43 -8.04 4.47 5.96
C THR A 43 -7.00 5.19 5.11
N TYR A 44 -5.87 5.53 5.70
CA TYR A 44 -4.65 5.90 4.98
C TYR A 44 -3.91 4.65 4.52
N GLY A 45 -3.50 4.61 3.26
CA GLY A 45 -2.59 3.61 2.71
C GLY A 45 -1.29 4.25 2.28
N TYR A 46 -0.17 3.55 2.48
CA TYR A 46 1.12 3.99 1.98
C TYR A 46 1.96 2.79 1.58
N SER A 47 2.76 2.95 0.52
CA SER A 47 3.73 1.93 0.11
C SER A 47 5.04 2.54 -0.36
N LEU A 48 6.11 1.79 -0.13
CA LEU A 48 7.45 2.05 -0.63
C LEU A 48 7.88 0.83 -1.43
N ASN A 49 8.23 1.05 -2.70
CA ASN A 49 8.62 0.02 -3.64
C ASN A 49 10.06 0.25 -4.08
N LEU A 50 10.87 -0.81 -4.07
CA LEU A 50 12.21 -0.85 -4.64
C LEU A 50 12.23 -1.90 -5.75
N ASP A 51 12.49 -1.44 -6.97
CA ASP A 51 12.62 -2.27 -8.16
C ASP A 51 14.06 -2.31 -8.62
N CYS A 52 14.64 -3.51 -8.64
CA CYS A 52 16.00 -3.81 -9.06
C CYS A 52 15.96 -4.59 -10.38
N LYS A 53 16.44 -3.97 -11.46
CA LYS A 53 16.62 -4.62 -12.76
C LYS A 53 17.85 -5.54 -12.70
N ILE A 54 17.61 -6.85 -12.80
CA ILE A 54 18.65 -7.88 -12.81
C ILE A 54 19.23 -7.99 -14.23
N SER A 55 18.35 -8.05 -15.23
CA SER A 55 18.69 -8.06 -16.67
C SER A 55 17.62 -7.28 -17.44
N ASP A 56 17.78 -7.16 -18.77
CA ASP A 56 16.76 -6.52 -19.62
C ASP A 56 15.39 -7.19 -19.56
N ASN A 57 15.36 -8.46 -19.15
CA ASN A 57 14.18 -9.30 -19.10
C ASN A 57 13.75 -9.66 -17.67
N ALA A 58 14.46 -9.21 -16.64
CA ALA A 58 14.17 -9.60 -15.25
C ALA A 58 14.24 -8.42 -14.26
N VAL A 59 13.20 -8.28 -13.44
CA VAL A 59 13.11 -7.26 -12.38
C VAL A 59 12.72 -7.92 -11.07
N TRP A 60 13.44 -7.59 -10.01
CA TRP A 60 13.14 -7.98 -8.64
C TRP A 60 12.56 -6.79 -7.88
N ARG A 61 11.41 -6.99 -7.23
CA ARG A 61 10.72 -5.97 -6.43
C ARG A 61 10.71 -6.35 -4.97
N ILE A 62 10.88 -5.35 -4.12
CA ILE A 62 10.53 -5.37 -2.70
C ILE A 62 9.51 -4.25 -2.47
N GLU A 63 8.41 -4.56 -1.80
CA GLU A 63 7.39 -3.58 -1.43
C GLU A 63 7.06 -3.71 0.05
N GLY A 64 7.21 -2.60 0.78
CA GLY A 64 6.65 -2.41 2.11
C GLY A 64 5.37 -1.59 2.00
N ARG A 65 4.27 -2.09 2.56
CA ARG A 65 2.96 -1.44 2.56
C ARG A 65 2.42 -1.35 3.98
N GLY A 66 1.78 -0.23 4.29
CA GLY A 66 1.06 -0.03 5.54
C GLY A 66 -0.31 0.59 5.32
N PHE A 67 -1.22 0.30 6.24
CA PHE A 67 -2.54 0.89 6.34
C PHE A 67 -2.80 1.38 7.75
N THR A 68 -3.44 2.54 7.89
CA THR A 68 -3.87 3.11 9.16
C THR A 68 -5.30 3.62 9.05
N SER A 69 -6.22 3.04 9.81
CA SER A 69 -7.63 3.42 9.89
C SER A 69 -7.94 4.25 11.14
N LYS A 70 -9.04 5.01 11.09
CA LYS A 70 -9.60 5.69 12.28
C LYS A 70 -10.11 4.72 13.35
N ASP A 71 -10.62 3.58 12.94
CA ASP A 71 -11.20 2.56 13.83
C ASP A 71 -10.38 1.25 13.80
N LYS A 72 -10.55 0.39 14.81
CA LYS A 72 -9.84 -0.89 14.93
C LYS A 72 -10.43 -1.98 14.02
N ILE A 73 -10.39 -1.74 12.73
CA ILE A 73 -10.97 -2.61 11.69
C ILE A 73 -9.96 -3.62 11.12
N PHE A 74 -8.68 -3.50 11.49
CA PHE A 74 -7.63 -4.43 11.10
C PHE A 74 -7.28 -5.41 12.21
N THR A 75 -6.52 -6.44 11.86
CA THR A 75 -5.88 -7.35 12.81
C THR A 75 -4.36 -7.20 12.71
N LEU A 76 -3.71 -7.09 13.87
CA LEU A 76 -2.26 -7.09 13.99
C LEU A 76 -1.88 -7.92 15.22
N ASN A 77 -1.07 -8.96 15.04
CA ASN A 77 -0.70 -9.92 16.09
C ASN A 77 -1.95 -10.50 16.81
N ASP A 78 -2.91 -10.97 16.02
CA ASP A 78 -4.20 -11.55 16.47
C ASP A 78 -5.06 -10.63 17.34
N LYS A 79 -4.81 -9.32 17.32
CA LYS A 79 -5.56 -8.32 18.08
C LYS A 79 -6.17 -7.26 17.15
N PRO A 80 -7.37 -6.74 17.47
CA PRO A 80 -7.93 -5.60 16.75
C PRO A 80 -6.99 -4.39 16.81
N SER A 81 -6.71 -3.82 15.66
CA SER A 81 -5.73 -2.75 15.46
C SER A 81 -6.26 -1.73 14.47
N THR A 82 -5.82 -0.48 14.61
CA THR A 82 -6.01 0.54 13.58
C THR A 82 -5.00 0.42 12.46
N GLN A 83 -4.00 -0.45 12.59
CA GLN A 83 -2.86 -0.55 11.67
C GLN A 83 -2.72 -1.96 11.10
N ASN A 84 -2.26 -2.04 9.85
CA ASN A 84 -1.84 -3.28 9.20
C ASN A 84 -0.59 -3.04 8.36
N TYR A 85 0.34 -3.99 8.35
CA TYR A 85 1.61 -3.89 7.63
C TYR A 85 1.86 -5.16 6.83
N LEU A 86 2.43 -5.00 5.64
CA LEU A 86 2.78 -6.10 4.77
C LEU A 86 4.13 -5.81 4.10
N LEU A 87 5.03 -6.79 4.13
CA LEU A 87 6.27 -6.79 3.36
C LEU A 87 6.18 -7.90 2.31
N THR A 88 6.40 -7.54 1.05
CA THR A 88 6.33 -8.48 -0.08
C THR A 88 7.58 -8.36 -0.94
N THR A 89 7.89 -9.45 -1.63
CA THR A 89 8.91 -9.46 -2.68
C THR A 89 8.42 -10.27 -3.86
N ALA A 90 8.84 -9.90 -5.07
CA ALA A 90 8.45 -10.58 -6.30
C ALA A 90 9.60 -10.53 -7.32
N LEU A 91 9.72 -11.58 -8.12
CA LEU A 91 10.61 -11.61 -9.29
C LEU A 91 9.75 -11.74 -10.56
N ALA A 92 9.89 -10.79 -11.47
CA ALA A 92 9.18 -10.77 -12.75
C ALA A 92 10.17 -11.04 -13.90
N ILE A 93 9.81 -11.94 -14.82
CA ILE A 93 10.61 -12.35 -15.98
C ILE A 93 9.77 -12.23 -17.25
N SER A 94 10.33 -11.64 -18.30
CA SER A 94 9.72 -11.51 -19.64
C SER A 94 10.51 -12.31 -20.68
N PHE A 95 9.83 -13.03 -21.58
CA PHE A 95 10.42 -13.86 -22.64
C PHE A 95 10.09 -13.32 -24.03
#